data_AF-A0A814E4U3-F1
#
_entry.id   AF-A0A814E4U3-F1
#
_cell.length_a   1.000
_cell.length_b   1.000
_cell.length_c   1.000
_cell.angle_alpha   90.00
_cell.angle_beta   90.00
_cell.angle_gamma   90.00
#
_symmetry.space_group_name_H-M   'P 1'
#
loop_
_entity.id
_entity.type
_entity.pdbx_description
1 polymer ?
#
loop_
_entity_poly.entity_id
_entity_poly.type
_entity_poly.pdbx_seq_one_letter_code
_entity_poly.pdbx_strand_id
1 'polypeptide(L)'
;MKNILKSFSFKQTGSFLFVLSLLLANALIFWIYLLNEEKASISISDRIIFIGGHPRSGTTLMRVLLDVQGSIYCGPETRLLEPLMILSTNLSERFPPNELLLRTRIFAKSIKEATASFILHVLKTRNKQENKILCAKDPPIVNFMDKLVDLFPNSKYIFMVRDGRAVAFSLVRYQRLEFNFKNYLDKLKEWNYTNNKTMTLCNKVGPKYCKMVKYENLVLNKESVLRDLMQFLELKWNDRMLNHEIFMNSDVELGRTEWSNSQVVKPIYYKDSRKDWTKEIEDYDEKTIRKEIPMLKFFGYF
;
A
#
# COMPACT_ATOMS: atom_id res chain seq x y z
N MET A 1 56.62 -53.73 45.23
CA MET A 1 57.17 -52.37 45.00
C MET A 1 56.94 -51.97 43.55
N LYS A 2 56.08 -50.95 43.36
CA LYS A 2 56.02 -49.94 42.29
C LYS A 2 56.87 -50.17 41.03
N ASN A 3 56.19 -50.34 39.88
CA ASN A 3 56.48 -49.63 38.62
C ASN A 3 55.60 -50.13 37.45
N ILE A 4 54.32 -49.72 37.39
CA ILE A 4 53.55 -49.68 36.13
C ILE A 4 52.67 -48.42 36.16
N LEU A 5 53.31 -47.26 36.16
CA LEU A 5 52.66 -45.97 35.93
C LEU A 5 53.65 -45.11 35.16
N LYS A 6 53.60 -45.16 33.82
CA LYS A 6 54.09 -44.13 32.91
C LYS A 6 53.86 -44.57 31.46
N SER A 7 52.72 -44.16 30.89
CA SER A 7 52.60 -43.77 29.46
C SER A 7 51.14 -43.62 28.98
N PHE A 8 50.21 -43.05 29.77
CA PHE A 8 49.02 -42.45 29.14
C PHE A 8 49.40 -41.05 28.66
N SER A 9 49.94 -41.04 27.45
CA SER A 9 50.47 -39.90 26.72
C SER A 9 49.42 -38.81 26.53
N PHE A 10 49.79 -37.60 26.97
CA PHE A 10 49.12 -36.31 26.88
C PHE A 10 48.71 -35.86 25.45
N LYS A 11 48.90 -36.70 24.41
CA LYS A 11 48.53 -36.40 23.02
C LYS A 11 47.05 -36.66 22.68
N GLN A 12 46.36 -37.51 23.44
CA GLN A 12 44.98 -37.90 23.11
C GLN A 12 43.94 -36.89 23.61
N THR A 13 44.23 -36.18 24.71
CA THR A 13 43.35 -35.16 25.31
C THR A 13 43.28 -33.88 24.48
N GLY A 14 44.40 -33.45 23.87
CA GLY A 14 44.42 -32.29 22.97
C GLY A 14 43.61 -32.49 21.69
N SER A 15 43.63 -33.71 21.13
CA SER A 15 42.81 -34.07 19.96
C SER A 15 41.32 -34.08 20.29
N PHE A 16 40.95 -34.61 21.47
CA PHE A 16 39.56 -34.61 21.94
C PHE A 16 39.01 -33.20 22.18
N LEU A 17 39.78 -32.33 22.83
CA LEU A 17 39.42 -30.92 23.04
C LEU A 17 39.30 -30.15 21.73
N PHE A 18 40.16 -30.44 20.75
CA PHE A 18 40.10 -29.82 19.42
C PHE A 18 38.84 -30.24 18.65
N VAL A 19 38.52 -31.54 18.62
CA VAL A 19 37.30 -32.06 17.99
C VAL A 19 36.05 -31.52 18.67
N LEU A 20 36.03 -31.45 20.00
CA LEU A 20 34.92 -30.87 20.76
C LEU A 20 34.73 -29.37 20.44
N SER A 21 35.83 -28.61 20.30
CA SER A 21 35.77 -27.19 19.93
C SER A 21 35.21 -26.97 18.52
N LEU A 22 35.58 -27.83 17.56
CA LEU A 22 35.04 -27.81 16.20
C LEU A 22 33.55 -28.17 16.17
N LEU A 23 33.12 -29.16 16.97
CA LEU A 23 31.71 -29.52 17.08
C LEU A 23 30.88 -28.39 17.69
N LEU A 24 31.39 -27.74 18.74
CA LEU A 24 30.74 -26.59 19.37
C LEU A 24 30.69 -25.37 18.44
N ALA A 25 31.74 -25.10 17.67
CA ALA A 25 31.76 -24.02 16.68
C ALA A 25 30.77 -24.28 15.54
N ASN A 26 30.71 -25.51 15.02
CA ASN A 26 29.73 -25.87 13.99
C ASN A 26 28.30 -25.87 14.52
N ALA A 27 28.08 -26.33 15.76
CA ALA A 27 26.78 -26.24 16.42
C ALA A 27 26.37 -24.77 16.62
N LEU A 28 27.29 -23.89 17.00
CA LEU A 28 27.04 -22.46 17.14
C LEU A 28 26.75 -21.80 15.78
N ILE A 29 27.50 -22.12 14.72
CA ILE A 29 27.24 -21.63 13.36
C ILE A 29 25.88 -22.12 12.87
N PHE A 30 25.55 -23.39 13.08
CA PHE A 30 24.25 -23.96 12.73
C PHE A 30 23.12 -23.34 13.55
N TRP A 31 23.35 -23.04 14.83
CA TRP A 31 22.39 -22.37 15.69
C TRP A 31 22.20 -20.89 15.31
N ILE A 32 23.27 -20.18 14.93
CA ILE A 32 23.20 -18.83 14.36
C ILE A 32 22.48 -18.85 13.01
N TYR A 33 22.72 -19.87 12.18
CA TYR A 33 22.03 -20.07 10.90
C TYR A 33 20.53 -20.31 11.12
N LEU A 34 20.16 -21.18 12.08
CA LEU A 34 18.77 -21.41 12.48
C LEU A 34 18.11 -20.16 13.09
N LEU A 35 18.82 -19.39 13.91
CA LEU A 35 18.33 -18.11 14.44
C LEU A 35 18.14 -17.05 13.35
N ASN A 36 18.96 -17.08 12.31
CA ASN A 36 18.80 -16.21 11.13
C ASN A 36 17.67 -16.67 10.21
N GLU A 37 17.46 -17.98 10.05
CA GLU A 37 16.29 -18.55 9.36
C GLU A 37 14.98 -18.24 10.10
N GLU A 38 14.94 -18.34 11.43
CA GLU A 38 13.77 -17.93 12.22
C GLU A 38 13.50 -16.43 12.14
N LYS A 39 14.53 -15.59 12.06
CA LYS A 39 14.37 -14.14 11.76
C LYS A 39 13.95 -13.84 10.32
N ALA A 40 14.12 -14.79 9.41
CA ALA A 40 13.58 -14.74 8.06
C ALA A 40 12.16 -15.31 7.96
N SER A 41 11.52 -15.65 9.10
CA SER A 41 10.06 -15.68 9.14
C SER A 41 9.57 -14.25 8.96
N ILE A 42 9.06 -13.99 7.76
CA ILE A 42 8.43 -12.72 7.42
C ILE A 42 7.30 -12.51 8.42
N SER A 43 7.51 -11.61 9.38
CA SER A 43 6.49 -11.23 10.34
C SER A 43 5.32 -10.60 9.57
N ILE A 44 4.30 -11.42 9.32
CA ILE A 44 2.97 -11.04 8.79
C ILE A 44 2.28 -9.98 9.69
N SER A 45 2.91 -9.56 10.79
CA SER A 45 2.45 -8.48 11.66
C SER A 45 2.84 -7.07 11.19
N ASP A 46 3.64 -6.92 10.14
CA ASP A 46 4.08 -5.61 9.63
C ASP A 46 2.86 -4.73 9.28
N ARG A 47 2.76 -3.59 9.97
CA ARG A 47 1.73 -2.59 9.74
C ARG A 47 2.04 -1.83 8.45
N ILE A 48 1.31 -2.15 7.38
CA ILE A 48 1.41 -1.45 6.09
C ILE A 48 0.27 -0.45 5.93
N ILE A 49 0.58 0.74 5.40
CA ILE A 49 -0.42 1.73 5.01
C ILE A 49 -0.68 1.61 3.50
N PHE A 50 -1.91 1.35 3.10
CA PHE A 50 -2.31 1.32 1.69
C PHE A 50 -3.12 2.56 1.34
N ILE A 51 -2.70 3.30 0.33
CA ILE A 51 -3.43 4.46 -0.20
C ILE A 51 -4.01 4.07 -1.56
N GLY A 52 -5.31 4.28 -1.74
CA GLY A 52 -5.95 4.10 -3.03
C GLY A 52 -7.23 4.89 -3.17
N GLY A 53 -8.02 4.51 -4.16
CA GLY A 53 -9.23 5.18 -4.59
C GLY A 53 -9.26 5.25 -6.11
N HIS A 54 -10.28 5.88 -6.68
CA HIS A 54 -10.29 6.07 -8.12
C HIS A 54 -9.10 6.95 -8.55
N PRO A 55 -8.38 6.62 -9.64
CA PRO A 55 -7.38 7.53 -10.21
C PRO A 55 -7.91 8.95 -10.33
N ARG A 56 -7.01 9.94 -10.18
CA ARG A 56 -7.31 11.39 -10.19
C ARG A 56 -8.07 11.92 -8.95
N SER A 57 -8.22 11.12 -7.89
CA SER A 57 -8.83 11.52 -6.61
C SER A 57 -7.85 12.08 -5.56
N GLY A 58 -6.63 12.47 -5.97
CA GLY A 58 -5.62 13.04 -5.05
C GLY A 58 -4.79 12.03 -4.27
N THR A 59 -4.75 10.76 -4.69
CA THR A 59 -3.93 9.71 -4.05
C THR A 59 -2.43 10.03 -4.03
N THR A 60 -1.88 10.61 -5.10
CA THR A 60 -0.47 11.05 -5.11
C THR A 60 -0.23 12.19 -4.12
N LEU A 61 -1.17 13.14 -3.96
CA LEU A 61 -1.02 14.19 -2.96
C LEU A 61 -1.01 13.61 -1.54
N MET A 62 -1.93 12.68 -1.26
CA MET A 62 -1.98 12.01 0.05
C MET A 62 -0.67 11.31 0.39
N ARG A 63 -0.11 10.50 -0.53
CA ARG A 63 1.15 9.80 -0.25
C ARG A 63 2.32 10.76 -0.05
N VAL A 64 2.34 11.88 -0.79
CA VAL A 64 3.39 12.91 -0.64
C VAL A 64 3.32 13.55 0.74
N LEU A 65 2.10 13.86 1.22
CA LEU A 65 1.89 14.39 2.57
C LEU A 65 2.34 13.40 3.66
N LEU A 66 2.22 12.09 3.43
CA LEU A 66 2.76 11.08 4.34
C LEU A 66 4.29 10.92 4.23
N ASP A 67 4.86 10.99 3.03
CA ASP A 67 6.32 10.92 2.83
C ASP A 67 7.03 12.05 3.61
N VAL A 68 6.51 13.29 3.54
CA VAL A 68 7.09 14.45 4.26
C VAL A 68 6.87 14.45 5.77
N GLN A 69 5.98 13.59 6.29
CA GLN A 69 5.76 13.44 7.73
C GLN A 69 7.04 12.91 8.43
N GLY A 70 7.85 12.14 7.70
CA GLY A 70 9.20 11.74 8.11
C GLY A 70 9.32 10.34 8.69
N SER A 71 8.27 9.72 9.22
CA SER A 71 8.30 8.33 9.75
C SER A 71 7.70 7.29 8.79
N ILE A 72 7.10 7.73 7.70
CA ILE A 72 6.45 6.89 6.68
C ILE A 72 7.27 6.97 5.38
N TYR A 73 7.30 5.87 4.65
CA TYR A 73 7.77 5.84 3.26
C TYR A 73 6.75 5.15 2.37
N CYS A 74 6.11 5.93 1.49
CA CYS A 74 5.20 5.45 0.46
C CYS A 74 5.91 5.28 -0.88
N GLY A 75 6.65 6.31 -1.30
CA GLY A 75 7.31 6.37 -2.60
C GLY A 75 6.34 6.37 -3.80
N PRO A 76 6.88 6.20 -5.02
CA PRO A 76 6.10 6.14 -6.27
C PRO A 76 5.15 4.94 -6.36
N GLU A 77 4.23 4.99 -7.34
CA GLU A 77 3.37 3.84 -7.67
C GLU A 77 4.20 2.60 -7.99
N THR A 78 3.75 1.45 -7.49
CA THR A 78 4.41 0.17 -7.75
C THR A 78 4.04 -0.34 -9.13
N ARG A 79 2.77 -0.12 -9.55
CA ARG A 79 2.11 -0.74 -10.72
C ARG A 79 2.12 -2.28 -10.73
N LEU A 80 2.52 -2.89 -9.62
CA LEU A 80 2.72 -4.33 -9.46
C LEU A 80 1.70 -4.96 -8.50
N LEU A 81 1.22 -4.20 -7.51
CA LEU A 81 0.34 -4.77 -6.48
C LEU A 81 -0.99 -5.25 -7.07
N GLU A 82 -1.63 -4.48 -7.94
CA GLU A 82 -2.88 -4.92 -8.58
C GLU A 82 -2.74 -6.21 -9.40
N PRO A 83 -1.84 -6.33 -10.40
CA PRO A 83 -1.71 -7.57 -11.16
C PRO A 83 -1.31 -8.76 -10.29
N LEU A 84 -0.49 -8.53 -9.24
CA LEU A 84 -0.14 -9.57 -8.28
C LEU A 84 -1.36 -10.04 -7.46
N MET A 85 -2.21 -9.11 -6.99
CA MET A 85 -3.41 -9.45 -6.24
C MET A 85 -4.45 -10.18 -7.10
N ILE A 86 -4.56 -9.82 -8.39
CA ILE A 86 -5.39 -10.54 -9.36
C ILE A 86 -4.87 -11.98 -9.53
N LEU A 87 -3.57 -12.15 -9.76
CA LEU A 87 -2.95 -13.47 -9.90
C LEU A 87 -3.14 -14.32 -8.64
N SER A 88 -2.84 -13.77 -7.47
CA SER A 88 -2.98 -14.44 -6.17
C SER A 88 -4.41 -14.91 -5.92
N THR A 89 -5.39 -14.06 -6.25
CA THR A 89 -6.82 -14.41 -6.18
C THR A 89 -7.13 -15.61 -7.07
N ASN A 90 -6.81 -15.50 -8.36
CA ASN A 90 -7.17 -16.51 -9.35
C ASN A 90 -6.52 -17.86 -9.03
N LEU A 91 -5.27 -17.85 -8.57
CA LEU A 91 -4.59 -19.07 -8.13
C LEU A 91 -5.26 -19.64 -6.87
N SER A 92 -5.57 -18.82 -5.87
CA SER A 92 -6.22 -19.28 -4.64
C SER A 92 -7.60 -19.90 -4.89
N GLU A 93 -8.37 -19.35 -5.84
CA GLU A 93 -9.68 -19.87 -6.25
C GLU A 93 -9.57 -21.16 -7.08
N ARG A 94 -8.54 -21.28 -7.93
CA ARG A 94 -8.28 -22.48 -8.73
C ARG A 94 -7.74 -23.66 -7.92
N PHE A 95 -7.11 -23.38 -6.78
CA PHE A 95 -6.56 -24.37 -5.86
C PHE A 95 -7.34 -24.41 -4.53
N PRO A 96 -8.66 -24.71 -4.55
CA PRO A 96 -9.40 -24.93 -3.32
C PRO A 96 -8.87 -26.22 -2.65
N PRO A 97 -9.07 -26.41 -1.33
CA PRO A 97 -8.65 -27.63 -0.66
C PRO A 97 -9.42 -28.84 -1.21
N ASN A 98 -8.87 -29.48 -2.24
CA ASN A 98 -9.39 -30.71 -2.83
C ASN A 98 -8.32 -31.81 -2.86
N GLU A 99 -8.77 -33.04 -3.03
CA GLU A 99 -7.98 -34.26 -2.81
C GLU A 99 -6.75 -34.38 -3.75
N LEU A 100 -6.82 -33.80 -4.95
CA LEU A 100 -5.74 -33.84 -5.95
C LEU A 100 -4.51 -33.02 -5.52
N LEU A 101 -4.70 -31.95 -4.73
CA LEU A 101 -3.64 -31.03 -4.27
C LEU A 101 -2.90 -31.51 -3.02
N LEU A 102 -3.45 -32.49 -2.29
CA LEU A 102 -2.73 -33.16 -1.19
C LEU A 102 -1.40 -33.77 -1.66
N ARG A 103 -1.32 -34.14 -2.96
CA ARG A 103 -0.11 -34.72 -3.56
C ARG A 103 0.96 -33.68 -3.90
N THR A 104 0.58 -32.46 -4.28
CA THR A 104 1.54 -31.38 -4.60
C THR A 104 1.92 -30.56 -3.37
N ARG A 105 1.11 -30.59 -2.30
CA ARG A 105 1.25 -29.78 -1.07
C ARG A 105 1.22 -28.27 -1.30
N ILE A 106 0.69 -27.82 -2.44
CA ILE A 106 0.48 -26.40 -2.74
C ILE A 106 -0.97 -26.04 -2.40
N PHE A 107 -1.14 -25.20 -1.38
CA PHE A 107 -2.45 -24.78 -0.90
C PHE A 107 -2.67 -23.27 -1.09
N ALA A 108 -3.93 -22.84 -1.06
CA ALA A 108 -4.30 -21.42 -1.07
C ALA A 108 -3.52 -20.62 0.01
N LYS A 109 -3.27 -21.22 1.18
CA LYS A 109 -2.43 -20.62 2.23
C LYS A 109 -1.00 -20.33 1.75
N SER A 110 -0.34 -21.29 1.08
CA SER A 110 1.01 -21.12 0.55
C SER A 110 1.08 -20.02 -0.51
N ILE A 111 0.05 -19.90 -1.35
CA ILE A 111 -0.06 -18.83 -2.35
C ILE A 111 -0.18 -17.46 -1.65
N LYS A 112 -1.04 -17.36 -0.63
CA LYS A 112 -1.20 -16.14 0.17
C LYS A 112 0.10 -15.75 0.87
N GLU A 113 0.78 -16.70 1.52
CA GLU A 113 2.07 -16.46 2.20
C GLU A 113 3.16 -16.01 1.22
N ALA A 114 3.28 -16.65 0.06
CA ALA A 114 4.21 -16.24 -0.99
C ALA A 114 3.87 -14.84 -1.54
N THR A 115 2.59 -14.54 -1.70
CA THR A 115 2.11 -13.21 -2.13
C THR A 115 2.47 -12.14 -1.10
N ALA A 116 2.18 -12.37 0.18
CA ALA A 116 2.50 -11.46 1.27
C ALA A 116 4.02 -11.21 1.36
N SER A 117 4.80 -12.28 1.23
CA SER A 117 6.27 -12.23 1.23
C SER A 117 6.82 -11.40 0.09
N PHE A 118 6.28 -11.59 -1.11
CA PHE A 118 6.67 -10.81 -2.28
C PHE A 118 6.33 -9.32 -2.11
N ILE A 119 5.11 -8.99 -1.65
CA ILE A 119 4.70 -7.60 -1.39
C ILE A 119 5.64 -6.96 -0.36
N LEU A 120 5.89 -7.61 0.77
CA LEU A 120 6.77 -7.10 1.81
C LEU A 120 8.19 -6.90 1.31
N HIS A 121 8.73 -7.85 0.54
CA HIS A 121 10.05 -7.70 -0.07
C HIS A 121 10.09 -6.47 -0.99
N VAL A 122 9.13 -6.32 -1.89
CA VAL A 122 9.06 -5.17 -2.81
C VAL A 122 8.96 -3.84 -2.07
N LEU A 123 8.20 -3.78 -0.97
CA LEU A 123 8.04 -2.56 -0.17
C LEU A 123 9.27 -2.26 0.72
N LYS A 124 9.96 -3.28 1.23
CA LYS A 124 11.21 -3.11 2.00
C LYS A 124 12.36 -2.69 1.09
N THR A 125 12.56 -3.37 -0.04
CA THR A 125 13.68 -3.11 -0.96
C THR A 125 13.64 -1.72 -1.60
N ARG A 126 12.44 -1.16 -1.83
CA ARG A 126 12.31 0.22 -2.33
C ARG A 126 12.53 1.29 -1.26
N ASN A 127 12.39 0.93 0.01
CA ASN A 127 12.52 1.87 1.10
C ASN A 127 14.01 2.01 1.42
N LYS A 128 14.62 3.07 0.91
CA LYS A 128 16.05 3.35 1.10
C LYS A 128 16.38 3.84 2.53
N GLN A 129 15.36 3.99 3.38
CA GLN A 129 15.48 4.57 4.71
C GLN A 129 15.06 3.54 5.75
N GLU A 130 16.00 3.21 6.64
CA GLU A 130 15.75 2.26 7.72
C GLU A 130 14.66 2.75 8.68
N ASN A 131 13.95 1.81 9.30
CA ASN A 131 12.96 2.05 10.37
C ASN A 131 11.73 2.90 10.01
N LYS A 132 11.44 3.11 8.72
CA LYS A 132 10.19 3.75 8.30
C LYS A 132 9.02 2.77 8.19
N ILE A 133 7.83 3.27 8.51
CA ILE A 133 6.57 2.55 8.29
C ILE A 133 6.35 2.40 6.78
N LEU A 134 6.10 1.17 6.35
CA LEU A 134 5.86 0.86 4.95
C LEU A 134 4.50 1.39 4.52
N CYS A 135 4.50 2.10 3.40
CA CYS A 135 3.30 2.57 2.73
C CYS A 135 3.35 2.21 1.24
N ALA A 136 2.19 1.97 0.65
CA ALA A 136 2.06 1.74 -0.77
C ALA A 136 0.87 2.52 -1.34
N LYS A 137 1.11 3.30 -2.38
CA LYS A 137 0.06 4.00 -3.12
C LYS A 137 -0.01 3.42 -4.52
N ASP A 138 -1.04 2.61 -4.76
CA ASP A 138 -1.50 2.22 -6.09
C ASP A 138 -3.02 2.43 -6.08
N PRO A 139 -3.60 3.32 -6.92
CA PRO A 139 -5.02 3.65 -6.84
C PRO A 139 -5.98 2.43 -6.73
N PRO A 140 -5.82 1.35 -7.53
CA PRO A 140 -6.73 0.21 -7.47
C PRO A 140 -6.50 -0.74 -6.28
N ILE A 141 -5.46 -0.57 -5.45
CA ILE A 141 -5.12 -1.52 -4.37
C ILE A 141 -6.25 -1.69 -3.34
N VAL A 142 -7.01 -0.61 -3.13
CA VAL A 142 -8.17 -0.58 -2.24
C VAL A 142 -9.36 -1.42 -2.75
N ASN A 143 -9.32 -1.90 -3.99
CA ASN A 143 -10.30 -2.87 -4.50
C ASN A 143 -10.03 -4.30 -4.02
N PHE A 144 -8.95 -4.50 -3.26
CA PHE A 144 -8.52 -5.78 -2.70
C PHE A 144 -8.42 -5.73 -1.18
N MET A 145 -9.02 -4.74 -0.49
CA MET A 145 -8.91 -4.61 0.98
C MET A 145 -9.31 -5.89 1.71
N ASP A 146 -10.39 -6.54 1.29
CA ASP A 146 -10.88 -7.78 1.89
C ASP A 146 -9.89 -8.93 1.79
N LYS A 147 -9.06 -8.95 0.74
CA LYS A 147 -7.98 -9.93 0.56
C LYS A 147 -6.69 -9.50 1.24
N LEU A 148 -6.37 -8.20 1.22
CA LEU A 148 -5.19 -7.65 1.85
C LEU A 148 -5.25 -7.75 3.37
N VAL A 149 -6.44 -7.72 3.99
CA VAL A 149 -6.61 -7.99 5.42
C VAL A 149 -6.20 -9.42 5.78
N ASP A 150 -6.45 -10.40 4.90
CA ASP A 150 -5.97 -11.78 5.11
C ASP A 150 -4.43 -11.87 5.05
N LEU A 151 -3.80 -11.04 4.21
CA LEU A 151 -2.34 -11.02 4.03
C LEU A 151 -1.63 -10.19 5.11
N PHE A 152 -2.26 -9.09 5.56
CA PHE A 152 -1.71 -8.08 6.45
C PHE A 152 -2.80 -7.59 7.43
N PRO A 153 -3.08 -8.32 8.51
CA PRO A 153 -4.22 -8.06 9.39
C PRO A 153 -4.15 -6.73 10.17
N ASN A 154 -2.95 -6.16 10.28
CA ASN A 154 -2.71 -4.86 10.94
C ASN A 154 -2.63 -3.68 9.97
N SER A 155 -2.87 -3.91 8.68
CA SER A 155 -2.80 -2.86 7.67
C SER A 155 -3.90 -1.83 7.83
N LYS A 156 -3.60 -0.58 7.45
CA LYS A 156 -4.59 0.51 7.39
C LYS A 156 -4.74 1.02 5.97
N TYR A 157 -5.95 1.39 5.61
CA TYR A 157 -6.34 1.81 4.28
C TYR A 157 -6.80 3.26 4.30
N ILE A 158 -6.25 4.06 3.38
CA ILE A 158 -6.68 5.42 3.12
C ILE A 158 -7.39 5.40 1.77
N PHE A 159 -8.72 5.54 1.82
CA PHE A 159 -9.57 5.58 0.65
C PHE A 159 -9.82 7.04 0.24
N MET A 160 -9.11 7.50 -0.79
CA MET A 160 -9.29 8.83 -1.34
C MET A 160 -10.54 8.88 -2.22
N VAL A 161 -11.43 9.84 -1.92
CA VAL A 161 -12.61 10.15 -2.71
C VAL A 161 -12.53 11.59 -3.16
N ARG A 162 -12.94 11.85 -4.40
CA ARG A 162 -13.06 13.19 -4.98
C ARG A 162 -14.38 13.27 -5.72
N ASP A 163 -14.90 14.46 -5.91
CA ASP A 163 -16.06 14.69 -6.78
C ASP A 163 -15.84 14.00 -8.13
N GLY A 164 -16.70 13.02 -8.42
CA GLY A 164 -16.61 12.20 -9.63
C GLY A 164 -16.63 13.02 -10.90
N ARG A 165 -17.27 14.18 -10.85
CA ARG A 165 -17.38 15.08 -11.97
C ARG A 165 -16.03 15.69 -12.37
N ALA A 166 -15.27 16.16 -11.38
CA ALA A 166 -13.90 16.62 -11.58
C ALA A 166 -12.95 15.48 -12.00
N VAL A 167 -13.17 14.27 -11.48
CA VAL A 167 -12.39 13.08 -11.85
C VAL A 167 -12.62 12.72 -13.32
N ALA A 168 -13.88 12.60 -13.75
CA ALA A 168 -14.25 12.28 -15.13
C ALA A 168 -13.68 13.29 -16.13
N PHE A 169 -13.83 14.59 -15.85
CA PHE A 169 -13.23 15.64 -16.67
C PHE A 169 -11.70 15.50 -16.78
N SER A 170 -11.02 15.23 -15.66
CA SER A 170 -9.57 15.00 -15.68
C SER A 170 -9.18 13.76 -16.49
N LEU A 171 -10.03 12.72 -16.54
CA LEU A 171 -9.75 11.49 -17.26
C LEU A 171 -9.97 11.65 -18.76
N VAL A 172 -11.05 12.30 -19.18
CA VAL A 172 -11.30 12.67 -20.58
C VAL A 172 -10.09 13.42 -21.14
N ARG A 173 -9.61 14.45 -20.42
CA ARG A 173 -8.41 15.20 -20.79
C ARG A 173 -7.15 14.35 -20.85
N TYR A 174 -6.92 13.52 -19.83
CA TYR A 174 -5.73 12.68 -19.73
C TYR A 174 -5.66 11.63 -20.85
N GLN A 175 -6.80 11.00 -21.15
CA GLN A 175 -6.92 9.97 -22.18
C GLN A 175 -7.08 10.55 -23.60
N ARG A 176 -7.09 11.89 -23.73
CA ARG A 176 -7.27 12.60 -25.01
C ARG A 176 -8.55 12.16 -25.74
N LEU A 177 -9.62 11.95 -24.98
CA LEU A 177 -10.94 11.66 -25.53
C LEU A 177 -11.61 12.97 -25.98
N GLU A 178 -12.56 12.85 -26.91
CA GLU A 178 -13.43 13.97 -27.28
C GLU A 178 -14.23 14.45 -26.07
N PHE A 179 -14.32 15.77 -25.91
CA PHE A 179 -15.02 16.43 -24.80
C PHE A 179 -16.54 16.51 -25.06
N ASN A 180 -17.17 15.35 -25.19
CA ASN A 180 -18.63 15.20 -25.28
C ASN A 180 -19.21 14.50 -24.06
N PHE A 181 -20.51 14.67 -23.84
CA PHE A 181 -21.20 14.13 -22.68
C PHE A 181 -21.13 12.60 -22.59
N LYS A 182 -21.10 11.88 -23.71
CA LYS A 182 -20.99 10.42 -23.74
C LYS A 182 -19.69 9.93 -23.09
N ASN A 183 -18.53 10.38 -23.59
CA ASN A 183 -17.23 9.99 -23.03
C ASN A 183 -17.09 10.40 -21.57
N TYR A 184 -17.61 11.57 -21.23
CA TYR A 184 -17.61 12.08 -19.87
C TYR A 184 -18.50 11.25 -18.92
N LEU A 185 -19.71 10.88 -19.34
CA LEU A 185 -20.62 10.02 -18.59
C LEU A 185 -20.05 8.61 -18.41
N ASP A 186 -19.35 8.06 -19.41
CA ASP A 186 -18.69 6.77 -19.30
C ASP A 186 -17.62 6.79 -18.18
N LYS A 187 -16.80 7.84 -18.10
CA LYS A 187 -15.83 8.00 -17.00
C LYS A 187 -16.49 8.22 -15.65
N LEU A 188 -17.65 8.88 -15.61
CA LEU A 188 -18.46 8.99 -14.39
C LEU A 188 -19.02 7.65 -13.93
N LYS A 189 -19.47 6.79 -14.86
CA LYS A 189 -19.97 5.44 -14.56
C LYS A 189 -18.87 4.55 -14.01
N GLU A 190 -17.66 4.59 -14.60
CA GLU A 190 -16.46 3.94 -14.07
C GLU A 190 -16.18 4.41 -12.63
N TRP A 191 -16.16 5.74 -12.42
CA TRP A 191 -15.98 6.32 -11.08
C TRP A 191 -17.05 5.85 -10.09
N ASN A 192 -18.31 5.83 -10.49
CA ASN A 192 -19.43 5.42 -9.65
C ASN A 192 -19.29 3.95 -9.22
N TYR A 193 -19.02 3.08 -10.19
CA TYR A 193 -18.83 1.65 -9.96
C TYR A 193 -17.68 1.38 -9.00
N THR A 194 -16.49 1.94 -9.27
CA THR A 194 -15.32 1.73 -8.42
C THR A 194 -15.55 2.27 -7.02
N ASN A 195 -16.06 3.49 -6.86
CA ASN A 195 -16.25 4.04 -5.51
C ASN A 195 -17.33 3.31 -4.72
N ASN A 196 -18.41 2.85 -5.37
CA ASN A 196 -19.42 2.03 -4.68
C ASN A 196 -18.79 0.72 -4.16
N LYS A 197 -18.00 0.05 -5.00
CA LYS A 197 -17.26 -1.17 -4.61
C LYS A 197 -16.27 -0.89 -3.48
N THR A 198 -15.42 0.13 -3.62
CA THR A 198 -14.41 0.46 -2.59
C THR A 198 -15.06 0.90 -1.28
N MET A 199 -16.16 1.66 -1.32
CA MET A 199 -16.91 2.05 -0.12
C MET A 199 -17.49 0.83 0.60
N THR A 200 -18.04 -0.12 -0.15
CA THR A 200 -18.54 -1.39 0.41
C THR A 200 -17.42 -2.15 1.12
N LEU A 201 -16.23 -2.25 0.50
CA LEU A 201 -15.06 -2.90 1.10
C LEU A 201 -14.54 -2.16 2.33
N CYS A 202 -14.46 -0.82 2.26
CA CYS A 202 -14.04 0.03 3.37
C CYS A 202 -14.96 -0.14 4.59
N ASN A 203 -16.27 -0.18 4.37
CA ASN A 203 -17.25 -0.47 5.43
C ASN A 203 -17.09 -1.89 5.99
N LYS A 204 -16.84 -2.88 5.12
CA LYS A 204 -16.66 -4.29 5.51
C LYS A 204 -15.45 -4.48 6.41
N VAL A 205 -14.31 -3.87 6.09
CA VAL A 205 -13.10 -3.94 6.95
C VAL A 205 -13.24 -3.07 8.21
N GLY A 206 -14.07 -2.03 8.16
CA GLY A 206 -14.46 -1.23 9.31
C GLY A 206 -13.56 -0.02 9.59
N PRO A 207 -14.04 0.94 10.41
CA PRO A 207 -13.44 2.26 10.59
C PRO A 207 -12.08 2.23 11.32
N LYS A 208 -11.76 1.13 12.00
CA LYS A 208 -10.43 0.91 12.60
C LYS A 208 -9.35 0.71 11.53
N TYR A 209 -9.74 0.14 10.38
CA TYR A 209 -8.81 -0.29 9.34
C TYR A 209 -8.92 0.56 8.08
N CYS A 210 -10.08 1.12 7.74
CA CYS A 210 -10.25 1.98 6.58
C CYS A 210 -10.73 3.38 6.97
N LYS A 211 -10.05 4.42 6.47
CA LYS A 211 -10.47 5.81 6.57
C LYS A 211 -10.69 6.40 5.18
N MET A 212 -11.91 6.86 4.93
CA MET A 212 -12.24 7.63 3.73
C MET A 212 -11.78 9.08 3.92
N VAL A 213 -11.07 9.63 2.94
CA VAL A 213 -10.65 11.04 2.93
C VAL A 213 -11.15 11.70 1.65
N LYS A 214 -11.99 12.74 1.81
CA LYS A 214 -12.42 13.58 0.70
C LYS A 214 -11.31 14.54 0.30
N TYR A 215 -10.93 14.54 -0.97
CA TYR A 215 -9.93 15.43 -1.54
C TYR A 215 -10.24 16.90 -1.27
N GLU A 216 -11.51 17.30 -1.42
CA GLU A 216 -11.97 18.67 -1.23
C GLU A 216 -11.76 19.13 0.21
N ASN A 217 -12.03 18.26 1.19
CA ASN A 217 -11.78 18.55 2.60
C ASN A 217 -10.28 18.64 2.89
N LEU A 218 -9.48 17.75 2.28
CA LEU A 218 -8.02 17.78 2.45
C LEU A 218 -7.42 19.09 1.92
N VAL A 219 -7.89 19.60 0.78
CA VAL A 219 -7.34 20.85 0.21
C VAL A 219 -7.85 22.10 0.92
N LEU A 220 -9.06 22.04 1.50
CA LEU A 220 -9.66 23.16 2.23
C LEU A 220 -9.20 23.27 3.68
N ASN A 221 -9.18 22.14 4.37
CA ASN A 221 -9.01 22.04 5.82
C ASN A 221 -7.81 21.15 6.15
N LYS A 222 -6.70 21.36 5.41
CA LYS A 222 -5.50 20.51 5.40
C LYS A 222 -5.05 20.07 6.78
N GLU A 223 -4.84 21.02 7.70
CA GLU A 223 -4.36 20.70 9.04
C GLU A 223 -5.34 19.79 9.80
N SER A 224 -6.61 20.16 9.85
CA SER A 224 -7.64 19.38 10.56
C SER A 224 -7.75 17.96 10.02
N VAL A 225 -7.80 17.80 8.68
CA VAL A 225 -7.89 16.49 8.03
C VAL A 225 -6.64 15.64 8.29
N LEU A 226 -5.46 16.25 8.24
CA LEU A 226 -4.22 15.52 8.45
C LEU A 226 -3.99 15.16 9.92
N ARG A 227 -4.41 15.98 10.88
CA ARG A 227 -4.39 15.63 12.31
C ARG A 227 -5.30 14.44 12.60
N ASP A 228 -6.52 14.46 12.09
CA ASP A 228 -7.47 13.34 12.19
C ASP A 228 -6.95 12.07 11.49
N LEU A 229 -6.24 12.22 10.37
CA LEU A 229 -5.57 11.10 9.71
C LEU A 229 -4.42 10.54 10.55
N MET A 230 -3.58 11.38 11.18
CA MET A 230 -2.49 10.94 12.06
C MET A 230 -3.03 10.20 13.29
N GLN A 231 -4.14 10.66 13.87
CA GLN A 231 -4.83 9.95 14.94
C GLN A 231 -5.31 8.57 14.48
N PHE A 232 -5.98 8.49 13.32
CA PHE A 232 -6.38 7.20 12.74
C PHE A 232 -5.17 6.29 12.48
N LEU A 233 -4.06 6.85 11.99
CA LEU A 233 -2.82 6.12 11.80
C LEU A 233 -2.04 5.91 13.11
N GLU A 234 -2.52 6.37 14.28
CA GLU A 234 -1.79 6.26 15.56
C GLU A 234 -0.33 6.74 15.46
N LEU A 235 -0.09 7.80 14.67
CA LEU A 235 1.22 8.40 14.46
C LEU A 235 1.27 9.82 15.01
N LYS A 236 2.48 10.27 15.33
CA LYS A 236 2.71 11.63 15.80
C LYS A 236 2.51 12.63 14.65
N TRP A 237 1.85 13.73 14.97
CA TRP A 237 1.74 14.89 14.10
C TRP A 237 3.11 15.48 13.76
N ASN A 238 3.26 16.03 12.55
CA ASN A 238 4.42 16.79 12.12
C ASN A 238 4.01 17.98 11.23
N ASP A 239 4.36 19.20 11.62
CA ASP A 239 4.00 20.43 10.90
C ASP A 239 4.58 20.50 9.47
N ARG A 240 5.60 19.70 9.15
CA ARG A 240 6.16 19.57 7.77
C ARG A 240 5.08 19.25 6.75
N MET A 241 4.05 18.50 7.15
CA MET A 241 2.93 18.13 6.29
C MET A 241 2.10 19.32 5.81
N LEU A 242 2.20 20.48 6.48
CA LEU A 242 1.52 21.69 6.06
C LEU A 242 2.23 22.39 4.90
N ASN A 243 3.52 22.14 4.67
CA ASN A 243 4.30 22.79 3.62
C ASN A 243 5.12 21.73 2.86
N HIS A 244 4.43 20.74 2.30
CA HIS A 244 5.06 19.56 1.68
C HIS A 244 5.96 19.95 0.50
N GLU A 245 5.64 21.03 -0.20
CA GLU A 245 6.40 21.54 -1.34
C GLU A 245 7.87 21.86 -0.99
N ILE A 246 8.13 22.25 0.27
CA ILE A 246 9.48 22.60 0.76
C ILE A 246 10.37 21.35 0.83
N PHE A 247 9.77 20.18 1.04
CA PHE A 247 10.46 18.92 1.30
C PHE A 247 10.45 17.97 0.08
N MET A 248 9.98 18.44 -1.08
CA MET A 248 9.87 17.61 -2.28
C MET A 248 11.21 17.04 -2.75
N ASN A 249 12.31 17.77 -2.57
CA ASN A 249 13.64 17.33 -3.01
C ASN A 249 14.36 16.46 -1.98
N SER A 250 13.95 16.48 -0.71
CA SER A 250 14.62 15.75 0.37
C SER A 250 13.88 14.46 0.74
N ASP A 251 12.56 14.52 0.84
CA ASP A 251 11.77 13.47 1.49
C ASP A 251 10.93 12.66 0.50
N VAL A 252 10.72 13.18 -0.72
CA VAL A 252 9.72 12.66 -1.66
C VAL A 252 10.39 12.14 -2.93
N GLU A 253 10.27 10.84 -3.16
CA GLU A 253 10.63 10.26 -4.46
C GLU A 253 9.43 10.32 -5.42
N LEU A 254 9.61 10.96 -6.58
CA LEU A 254 8.59 11.03 -7.64
C LEU A 254 8.83 9.96 -8.72
N GLY A 255 7.77 9.28 -9.16
CA GLY A 255 7.88 8.30 -10.24
C GLY A 255 8.09 8.98 -11.59
N ARG A 256 9.05 8.54 -12.40
CA ARG A 256 9.46 9.22 -13.65
C ARG A 256 8.32 9.56 -14.62
N THR A 257 7.26 8.77 -14.64
CA THR A 257 6.14 8.88 -15.60
C THR A 257 4.78 9.13 -14.92
N GLU A 258 4.76 9.49 -13.64
CA GLU A 258 3.51 9.78 -12.94
C GLU A 258 2.94 11.14 -13.36
N TRP A 259 1.74 11.13 -13.94
CA TRP A 259 1.06 12.34 -14.40
C TRP A 259 0.88 13.39 -13.31
N SER A 260 0.65 12.95 -12.07
CA SER A 260 0.38 13.83 -10.93
C SER A 260 1.61 14.61 -10.43
N ASN A 261 2.82 14.30 -10.92
CA ASN A 261 4.06 14.93 -10.46
C ASN A 261 4.04 16.45 -10.61
N SER A 262 3.62 16.93 -11.79
CA SER A 262 3.59 18.36 -12.09
C SER A 262 2.66 19.17 -11.17
N GLN A 263 1.68 18.50 -10.55
CA GLN A 263 0.74 19.10 -9.62
C GLN A 263 1.22 19.03 -8.17
N VAL A 264 1.76 17.88 -7.73
CA VAL A 264 2.10 17.67 -6.31
C VAL A 264 3.35 18.42 -5.85
N VAL A 265 4.21 18.85 -6.78
CA VAL A 265 5.36 19.73 -6.45
C VAL A 265 4.95 21.15 -6.05
N LYS A 266 3.69 21.52 -6.28
CA LYS A 266 3.17 22.85 -5.96
C LYS A 266 2.51 22.84 -4.57
N PRO A 267 2.49 23.99 -3.86
CA PRO A 267 1.61 24.15 -2.71
C PRO A 267 0.17 23.82 -3.06
N ILE A 268 -0.58 23.37 -2.06
CA ILE A 268 -2.02 23.11 -2.22
C ILE A 268 -2.73 24.45 -2.39
N TYR A 269 -3.10 24.79 -3.62
CA TYR A 269 -3.89 25.97 -3.95
C TYR A 269 -5.32 25.58 -4.32
N TYR A 270 -6.27 26.28 -3.71
CA TYR A 270 -7.69 25.94 -3.84
C TYR A 270 -8.31 26.30 -5.20
N LYS A 271 -7.83 27.39 -5.83
CA LYS A 271 -8.48 28.00 -7.00
C LYS A 271 -8.54 27.09 -8.23
N ASP A 272 -7.50 26.31 -8.50
CA ASP A 272 -7.45 25.42 -9.67
C ASP A 272 -8.39 24.21 -9.54
N SER A 273 -8.76 23.83 -8.31
CA SER A 273 -9.61 22.66 -8.04
C SER A 273 -11.11 22.91 -8.26
N ARG A 274 -11.51 24.18 -8.44
CA ARG A 274 -12.90 24.64 -8.52
C ARG A 274 -13.31 25.25 -9.87
N LYS A 275 -12.47 25.14 -10.91
CA LYS A 275 -12.83 25.63 -12.24
C LYS A 275 -14.15 24.96 -12.66
N ASP A 276 -15.14 25.75 -13.05
CA ASP A 276 -16.33 25.22 -13.70
C ASP A 276 -15.94 24.73 -15.09
N TRP A 277 -15.83 23.41 -15.23
CA TRP A 277 -15.45 22.72 -16.46
C TRP A 277 -16.68 22.18 -17.21
N THR A 278 -17.89 22.39 -16.71
CA THR A 278 -19.13 21.89 -17.35
C THR A 278 -19.35 22.48 -18.73
N LYS A 279 -18.98 23.76 -18.91
CA LYS A 279 -19.06 24.48 -20.20
C LYS A 279 -18.08 23.97 -21.26
N GLU A 280 -17.10 23.16 -20.87
CA GLU A 280 -16.13 22.56 -21.80
C GLU A 280 -16.61 21.21 -22.34
N ILE A 281 -17.79 20.73 -21.92
CA ILE A 281 -18.36 19.45 -22.34
C ILE A 281 -19.57 19.70 -23.22
N GLU A 282 -19.49 19.26 -24.47
CA GLU A 282 -20.60 19.30 -25.41
C GLU A 282 -21.76 18.43 -24.91
N ASP A 283 -22.98 18.95 -25.03
CA ASP A 283 -24.24 18.30 -24.62
C ASP A 283 -24.31 17.90 -23.14
N TYR A 284 -23.68 18.67 -22.24
CA TYR A 284 -23.69 18.40 -20.80
C TYR A 284 -25.11 18.29 -20.22
N ASP A 285 -25.44 17.14 -19.61
CA ASP A 285 -26.73 16.89 -18.97
C ASP A 285 -26.61 16.51 -17.49
N GLU A 286 -26.82 17.49 -16.60
CA GLU A 286 -26.80 17.26 -15.16
C GLU A 286 -27.94 16.34 -14.67
N LYS A 287 -29.09 16.32 -15.34
CA LYS A 287 -30.24 15.49 -14.92
C LYS A 287 -29.89 14.01 -15.07
N THR A 288 -29.25 13.63 -16.17
CA THR A 288 -28.76 12.27 -16.38
C THR A 288 -27.71 11.89 -15.34
N ILE A 289 -26.77 12.79 -15.00
CA ILE A 289 -25.76 12.53 -13.96
C ILE A 289 -26.44 12.27 -12.60
N ARG A 290 -27.40 13.12 -12.19
CA ARG A 290 -28.13 12.97 -10.91
C ARG A 290 -28.90 11.65 -10.83
N LYS A 291 -29.39 11.16 -11.96
CA LYS A 291 -30.13 9.89 -12.06
C LYS A 291 -29.20 8.66 -12.04
N GLU A 292 -28.12 8.69 -12.81
CA GLU A 292 -27.30 7.50 -13.09
C GLU A 292 -26.09 7.34 -12.16
N ILE A 293 -25.68 8.40 -11.46
CA ILE A 293 -24.44 8.45 -10.65
C ILE A 293 -24.79 8.66 -9.16
N PRO A 294 -25.39 7.67 -8.49
CA PRO A 294 -25.88 7.82 -7.11
C PRO A 294 -24.75 8.07 -6.09
N MET A 295 -23.52 7.63 -6.37
CA MET A 295 -22.40 7.84 -5.44
C MET A 295 -22.05 9.32 -5.24
N LEU A 296 -22.40 10.21 -6.19
CA LEU A 296 -22.24 11.65 -5.99
C LEU A 296 -23.11 12.14 -4.83
N LYS A 297 -24.37 11.71 -4.77
CA LYS A 297 -25.29 12.04 -3.66
C LYS A 297 -24.82 11.39 -2.36
N PHE A 298 -24.42 10.12 -2.41
CA PHE A 298 -23.94 9.38 -1.24
C PHE A 298 -22.75 10.09 -0.56
N PHE A 299 -21.82 10.63 -1.34
CA PHE A 299 -20.69 11.40 -0.82
C PHE A 299 -21.01 12.90 -0.60
N GLY A 300 -22.25 13.36 -0.78
CA GLY A 300 -22.66 14.74 -0.51
C GLY A 300 -22.10 15.78 -1.49
N TYR A 301 -22.00 15.43 -2.78
CA TYR A 301 -21.60 16.36 -3.85
C TYR A 301 -22.79 17.06 -4.52
N PHE A 302 -24.01 16.81 -4.04
CA PHE A 302 -25.26 17.43 -4.49
C PHE A 302 -25.97 18.14 -3.35
#